data_AF-L0IB44-F1
#
_entry.id   AF-L0IB44-F1
#
_cell.length_a   1.000
_cell.length_b   1.000
_cell.length_c   1.000
_cell.angle_alpha   90.00
_cell.angle_beta   90.00
_cell.angle_gamma   90.00
#
_symmetry.space_group_name_H-M   'P 1'
#
loop_
_entity.id
_entity.type
_entity.pdbx_description
1 polymer ?
#
loop_
_entity_poly.entity_id
_entity_poly.type
_entity_poly.pdbx_seq_one_letter_code
_entity_poly.pdbx_strand_id
1 'polypeptide(L)'
;MVVRPRELPGRDVIYSLQQFEWRFQTLKRDGEQLNQIEDPGLDKSATQHRFTNREHLHEAERRLHHFLSGYYTFKCLVTTLAQSVPDPVCTDRLKYRRDNFADKSSSRVILGMRHYVQHHNVLPVLVKNSTFSKSFPRYAINVDDLHMDGNSYRLPQMVIDIGEHNDGYDYFYESVDDICIYPFEIIAENWDDVVDLRDDVYAIVRMTLQEELDEYVEQIRELKRVREELRDEHEIFDDMLQELENEGVLPSMRELLTPEIHDRITEDDCS
;
A
#
# COMPACT_ATOMS: atom_id res chain seq x y z
N MET A 1 -20.40 -28.76 15.98
CA MET A 1 -21.10 -27.88 15.02
C MET A 1 -20.02 -27.10 14.28
N VAL A 2 -19.89 -27.21 12.94
CA VAL A 2 -18.84 -26.47 12.21
C VAL A 2 -19.38 -25.07 11.93
N VAL A 3 -18.94 -24.09 12.72
CA VAL A 3 -19.19 -22.68 12.44
C VAL A 3 -18.36 -22.31 11.21
N ARG A 4 -18.97 -22.34 10.02
CA ARG A 4 -18.37 -21.73 8.82
C ARG A 4 -18.80 -20.26 8.82
N PRO A 5 -17.86 -19.30 8.93
CA PRO A 5 -18.18 -17.89 8.78
C PRO A 5 -18.84 -17.68 7.41
N ARG A 6 -19.94 -16.94 7.38
CA ARG A 6 -20.56 -16.52 6.13
C ARG A 6 -19.56 -15.63 5.37
N GLU A 7 -19.38 -15.85 4.07
CA GLU A 7 -18.62 -14.90 3.26
C GLU A 7 -19.42 -13.60 3.14
N LEU A 8 -18.91 -12.54 3.77
CA LEU A 8 -19.46 -11.20 3.66
C LEU A 8 -18.88 -10.49 2.42
N PRO A 9 -19.67 -9.65 1.74
CA PRO A 9 -19.24 -9.00 0.51
C PRO A 9 -18.06 -8.03 0.71
N GLY A 10 -17.84 -7.50 1.92
CA GLY A 10 -16.70 -6.62 2.24
C GLY A 10 -15.33 -7.29 2.30
N ARG A 11 -15.22 -8.62 2.12
CA ARG A 11 -13.93 -9.33 2.10
C ARG A 11 -12.97 -8.75 1.06
N ASP A 12 -13.46 -8.48 -0.14
CA ASP A 12 -12.65 -7.94 -1.24
C ASP A 12 -12.24 -6.49 -0.96
N VAL A 13 -13.10 -5.73 -0.27
CA VAL A 13 -12.80 -4.37 0.21
C VAL A 13 -11.70 -4.39 1.25
N ILE A 14 -11.76 -5.30 2.23
CA ILE A 14 -10.72 -5.46 3.26
C ILE A 14 -9.38 -5.84 2.63
N TYR A 15 -9.37 -6.79 1.69
CA TYR A 15 -8.15 -7.19 0.98
C TYR A 15 -7.56 -6.02 0.17
N SER A 16 -8.40 -5.29 -0.56
CA SER A 16 -7.99 -4.10 -1.32
C SER A 16 -7.45 -3.00 -0.39
N LEU A 17 -8.05 -2.81 0.78
CA LEU A 17 -7.61 -1.84 1.79
C LEU A 17 -6.25 -2.23 2.40
N GLN A 18 -5.99 -3.53 2.61
CA GLN A 18 -4.68 -4.01 3.05
C GLN A 18 -3.58 -3.74 2.02
N GLN A 19 -3.88 -3.97 0.72
CA GLN A 19 -2.95 -3.64 -0.36
C GLN A 19 -2.69 -2.15 -0.45
N PHE A 20 -3.74 -1.33 -0.32
CA PHE A 20 -3.65 0.13 -0.28
C PHE A 20 -2.74 0.61 0.86
N GLU A 21 -2.94 0.10 2.07
CA GLU A 21 -2.10 0.43 3.23
C GLU A 21 -0.65 -0.01 3.06
N TRP A 22 -0.44 -1.24 2.57
CA TRP A 22 0.92 -1.71 2.27
C TRP A 22 1.62 -0.80 1.25
N ARG A 23 0.89 -0.34 0.23
CA ARG A 23 1.44 0.59 -0.77
C ARG A 23 1.71 1.97 -0.19
N PHE A 24 0.87 2.48 0.70
CA PHE A 24 1.14 3.72 1.44
C PHE A 24 2.43 3.60 2.26
N GLN A 25 2.58 2.53 3.04
CA GLN A 25 3.76 2.31 3.88
C GLN A 25 5.05 2.14 3.05
N THR A 26 4.97 1.48 1.89
CA THR A 26 6.12 1.36 0.99
C THR A 26 6.44 2.68 0.29
N LEU A 27 5.44 3.46 -0.12
CA LEU A 27 5.62 4.79 -0.68
C LEU A 27 6.28 5.75 0.32
N LYS A 28 5.90 5.67 1.60
CA LYS A 28 6.57 6.42 2.68
C LYS A 28 8.06 6.10 2.74
N ARG A 29 8.42 4.81 2.74
CA ARG A 29 9.83 4.38 2.74
C ARG A 29 10.56 4.84 1.50
N ASP A 30 9.92 4.80 0.33
CA ASP A 30 10.50 5.30 -0.91
C ASP A 30 10.82 6.80 -0.81
N GLY A 31 9.92 7.59 -0.21
CA GLY A 31 10.14 9.02 0.08
C GLY A 31 11.26 9.26 1.09
N GLU A 32 11.32 8.48 2.17
CA GLU A 32 12.42 8.54 3.14
C GLU A 32 13.77 8.21 2.49
N GLN A 33 13.80 7.24 1.57
CA GLN A 33 14.99 6.90 0.81
C GLN A 33 15.42 7.99 -0.17
N LEU A 34 14.49 8.77 -0.74
CA LEU A 34 14.83 9.94 -1.55
C LEU A 34 15.54 11.01 -0.71
N ASN A 35 15.07 11.25 0.52
CA ASN A 35 15.66 12.23 1.44
C ASN A 35 17.06 11.82 1.96
N GLN A 36 17.42 10.54 1.82
CA GLN A 36 18.73 10.01 2.21
C GLN A 36 19.76 10.07 1.08
N ILE A 37 19.38 10.52 -0.12
CA ILE A 37 20.34 10.64 -1.21
C ILE A 37 21.34 11.73 -0.86
N GLU A 38 22.62 11.34 -0.81
CA GLU A 38 23.67 12.28 -0.54
C GLU A 38 23.73 13.35 -1.63
N ASP A 39 23.82 14.58 -1.16
CA ASP A 39 24.11 15.73 -1.98
C ASP A 39 25.47 15.54 -2.70
N PRO A 40 25.55 15.68 -4.03
CA PRO A 40 26.79 15.48 -4.76
C PRO A 40 27.89 16.40 -4.22
N GLY A 41 29.04 15.82 -3.86
CA GLY A 41 30.15 16.56 -3.27
C GLY A 41 30.64 17.71 -4.16
N LEU A 42 30.86 18.90 -3.55
CA LEU A 42 31.47 20.06 -4.21
C LEU A 42 32.99 19.86 -4.31
N ASP A 43 33.46 18.87 -5.07
CA ASP A 43 34.90 18.59 -5.16
C ASP A 43 35.60 19.31 -6.33
N LYS A 44 36.86 19.71 -6.10
CA LYS A 44 37.59 20.69 -6.95
C LYS A 44 38.21 20.09 -8.24
N SER A 45 38.03 18.80 -8.48
CA SER A 45 38.64 18.03 -9.58
C SER A 45 37.61 17.75 -10.67
N ALA A 46 37.79 18.30 -11.87
CA ALA A 46 36.84 18.19 -12.98
C ALA A 46 36.56 16.74 -13.43
N THR A 47 37.51 15.81 -13.22
CA THR A 47 37.40 14.41 -13.66
C THR A 47 36.67 13.55 -12.64
N GLN A 48 36.98 13.67 -11.34
CA GLN A 48 36.21 12.97 -10.27
C GLN A 48 34.80 13.53 -10.15
N HIS A 49 34.63 14.85 -10.27
CA HIS A 49 33.32 15.51 -10.29
C HIS A 49 32.40 14.95 -11.40
N ARG A 50 32.94 14.53 -12.55
CA ARG A 50 32.14 13.93 -13.63
C ARG A 50 31.67 12.50 -13.31
N PHE A 51 32.47 11.69 -12.63
CA PHE A 51 32.11 10.31 -12.30
C PHE A 51 31.23 10.23 -11.06
N THR A 52 31.59 10.94 -9.99
CA THR A 52 30.82 10.98 -8.74
C THR A 52 29.44 11.60 -8.94
N ASN A 53 29.32 12.70 -9.70
CA ASN A 53 28.01 13.27 -9.99
C ASN A 53 27.17 12.37 -10.88
N ARG A 54 27.76 11.57 -11.77
CA ARG A 54 27.02 10.60 -12.58
C ARG A 54 26.47 9.46 -11.73
N GLU A 55 27.27 8.92 -10.82
CA GLU A 55 26.81 7.87 -9.91
C GLU A 55 25.68 8.36 -9.00
N HIS A 56 25.83 9.54 -8.38
CA HIS A 56 24.78 10.16 -7.59
C HIS A 56 23.54 10.50 -8.41
N LEU A 57 23.71 10.98 -9.64
CA LEU A 57 22.60 11.25 -10.55
C LEU A 57 21.85 9.97 -10.92
N HIS A 58 22.55 8.89 -11.24
CA HIS A 58 21.92 7.60 -11.55
C HIS A 58 21.18 7.03 -10.35
N GLU A 59 21.74 7.14 -9.14
CA GLU A 59 21.05 6.70 -7.93
C GLU A 59 19.81 7.57 -7.63
N ALA A 60 19.91 8.89 -7.82
CA ALA A 60 18.79 9.82 -7.73
C ALA A 60 17.68 9.48 -8.72
N GLU A 61 18.00 9.30 -10.00
CA GLU A 61 17.07 8.88 -11.03
C GLU A 61 16.42 7.53 -10.71
N ARG A 62 17.20 6.55 -10.26
CA ARG A 62 16.70 5.21 -9.91
C ARG A 62 15.70 5.27 -8.76
N ARG A 63 16.02 5.96 -7.67
CA ARG A 63 15.11 6.10 -6.52
C ARG A 63 13.88 6.93 -6.89
N LEU A 64 14.06 7.99 -7.66
CA LEU A 64 12.96 8.82 -8.15
C LEU A 64 12.00 8.00 -9.01
N HIS A 65 12.52 7.17 -9.92
CA HIS A 65 11.68 6.28 -10.73
C HIS A 65 10.91 5.27 -9.88
N HIS A 66 11.54 4.71 -8.84
CA HIS A 66 10.88 3.79 -7.92
C HIS A 66 9.73 4.49 -7.18
N PHE A 67 9.98 5.68 -6.62
CA PHE A 67 8.96 6.48 -5.96
C PHE A 67 7.80 6.82 -6.90
N LEU A 68 8.09 7.33 -8.11
CA LEU A 68 7.07 7.72 -9.09
C LEU A 68 6.17 6.55 -9.50
N SER A 69 6.76 5.36 -9.69
CA SER A 69 6.01 4.13 -9.97
C SER A 69 5.13 3.73 -8.80
N GLY A 70 5.67 3.87 -7.60
CA GLY A 70 4.97 3.66 -6.35
C GLY A 70 3.78 4.59 -6.13
N TYR A 71 3.97 5.86 -6.44
CA TYR A 71 2.97 6.93 -6.33
C TYR A 71 1.79 6.69 -7.27
N TYR A 72 2.08 6.35 -8.53
CA TYR A 72 1.07 5.98 -9.50
C TYR A 72 0.27 4.75 -9.06
N THR A 73 0.96 3.73 -8.54
CA THR A 73 0.31 2.50 -8.06
C THR A 73 -0.59 2.78 -6.84
N PHE A 74 -0.14 3.64 -5.92
CA PHE A 74 -0.95 4.10 -4.79
C PHE A 74 -2.26 4.74 -5.25
N LYS A 75 -2.20 5.65 -6.22
CA LYS A 75 -3.41 6.24 -6.85
C LYS A 75 -4.30 5.18 -7.50
N CYS A 76 -3.73 4.23 -8.24
CA CYS A 76 -4.49 3.17 -8.91
C CYS A 76 -5.24 2.29 -7.92
N LEU A 77 -4.65 1.98 -6.76
CA LEU A 77 -5.29 1.16 -5.73
C LEU A 77 -6.55 1.81 -5.14
N VAL A 78 -6.68 3.14 -5.18
CA VAL A 78 -7.96 3.80 -4.83
C VAL A 78 -9.07 3.42 -5.81
N THR A 79 -8.72 3.28 -7.10
CA THR A 79 -9.69 2.84 -8.12
C THR A 79 -10.03 1.36 -7.95
N THR A 80 -9.03 0.51 -7.68
CA THR A 80 -9.25 -0.90 -7.36
C THR A 80 -10.19 -1.04 -6.16
N LEU A 81 -9.92 -0.29 -5.09
CA LEU A 81 -10.77 -0.27 -3.90
C LEU A 81 -12.20 0.17 -4.23
N ALA A 82 -12.37 1.24 -5.02
CA ALA A 82 -13.68 1.71 -5.44
C ALA A 82 -14.46 0.67 -6.28
N GLN A 83 -13.76 -0.18 -7.05
CA GLN A 83 -14.35 -1.27 -7.83
C GLN A 83 -14.68 -2.50 -6.98
N SER A 84 -13.95 -2.72 -5.89
CA SER A 84 -14.21 -3.81 -4.94
C SER A 84 -15.40 -3.54 -4.02
N VAL A 85 -15.84 -2.29 -3.90
CA VAL A 85 -16.98 -1.91 -3.04
C VAL A 85 -18.30 -2.14 -3.78
N PRO A 86 -19.27 -2.88 -3.20
CA PRO A 86 -20.57 -3.12 -3.83
C PRO A 86 -21.52 -1.90 -3.79
N ASP A 87 -21.29 -0.95 -2.88
CA ASP A 87 -22.08 0.28 -2.74
C ASP A 87 -21.64 1.36 -3.77
N PRO A 88 -22.49 1.73 -4.74
CA PRO A 88 -22.18 2.75 -5.74
C PRO A 88 -21.87 4.12 -5.12
N VAL A 89 -22.52 4.48 -4.00
CA VAL A 89 -22.29 5.78 -3.35
C VAL A 89 -20.87 5.86 -2.79
N CYS A 90 -20.38 4.78 -2.18
CA CYS A 90 -19.01 4.67 -1.73
C CYS A 90 -18.01 4.71 -2.91
N THR A 91 -18.29 3.96 -3.98
CA THR A 91 -17.48 3.96 -5.21
C THR A 91 -17.30 5.39 -5.75
N ASP A 92 -18.38 6.16 -5.86
CA ASP A 92 -18.34 7.52 -6.40
C ASP A 92 -17.56 8.47 -5.47
N ARG A 93 -17.73 8.34 -4.15
CA ARG A 93 -16.95 9.13 -3.16
C ARG A 93 -15.45 8.84 -3.25
N LEU A 94 -15.06 7.57 -3.41
CA LEU A 94 -13.66 7.18 -3.56
C LEU A 94 -13.06 7.72 -4.86
N LYS A 95 -13.78 7.61 -5.99
CA LYS A 95 -13.35 8.18 -7.28
C LYS A 95 -13.22 9.70 -7.20
N TYR A 96 -14.19 10.38 -6.61
CA TYR A 96 -14.14 11.83 -6.42
C TYR A 96 -12.91 12.27 -5.60
N ARG A 97 -12.59 11.57 -4.51
CA ARG A 97 -11.38 11.88 -3.72
C ARG A 97 -10.09 11.62 -4.48
N ARG A 98 -10.02 10.52 -5.25
CA ARG A 98 -8.89 10.22 -6.14
C ARG A 98 -8.68 11.33 -7.18
N ASP A 99 -9.76 11.83 -7.76
CA ASP A 99 -9.70 12.83 -8.83
C ASP A 99 -9.29 14.20 -8.27
N ASN A 100 -9.88 14.62 -7.14
CA ASN A 100 -9.44 15.83 -6.43
C ASN A 100 -7.97 15.78 -6.03
N PHE A 101 -7.48 14.62 -5.58
CA PHE A 101 -6.05 14.44 -5.29
C PHE A 101 -5.21 14.59 -6.57
N ALA A 102 -5.63 13.98 -7.67
CA ALA A 102 -4.92 14.08 -8.94
C ALA A 102 -4.94 15.48 -9.57
N ASP A 103 -5.88 16.33 -9.15
CA ASP A 103 -6.01 17.72 -9.60
C ASP A 103 -5.15 18.72 -8.83
N LYS A 104 -4.57 18.33 -7.69
CA LYS A 104 -3.61 19.18 -6.97
C LYS A 104 -2.36 19.39 -7.81
N SER A 105 -1.85 20.63 -7.86
CA SER A 105 -0.68 20.99 -8.69
C SER A 105 0.54 20.11 -8.46
N SER A 106 0.89 19.85 -7.20
CA SER A 106 2.01 18.98 -6.82
C SER A 106 1.80 17.53 -7.30
N SER A 107 0.60 16.99 -7.12
CA SER A 107 0.22 15.67 -7.62
C SER A 107 0.25 15.59 -9.15
N ARG A 108 -0.21 16.63 -9.87
CA ARG A 108 -0.13 16.72 -11.33
C ARG A 108 1.31 16.66 -11.81
N VAL A 109 2.20 17.45 -11.23
CA VAL A 109 3.62 17.46 -11.60
C VAL A 109 4.27 16.08 -11.37
N ILE A 110 4.01 15.43 -10.22
CA ILE A 110 4.51 14.09 -9.92
C ILE A 110 3.98 13.04 -10.92
N LEU A 111 2.68 13.09 -11.24
CA LEU A 111 2.08 12.21 -12.24
C LEU A 111 2.63 12.46 -13.64
N GLY A 112 2.89 13.72 -14.00
CA GLY A 112 3.53 14.10 -15.25
C GLY A 112 4.93 13.51 -15.36
N MET A 113 5.76 13.66 -14.32
CA MET A 113 7.10 13.06 -14.27
C MET A 113 7.03 11.54 -14.43
N ARG A 114 6.09 10.88 -13.76
CA ARG A 114 5.87 9.44 -13.94
C ARG A 114 5.53 9.11 -15.39
N HIS A 115 4.61 9.87 -15.98
CA HIS A 115 4.14 9.67 -17.34
C HIS A 115 5.29 9.82 -18.33
N TYR A 116 6.12 10.86 -18.21
CA TYR A 116 7.33 11.04 -19.02
C TYR A 116 8.25 9.81 -18.95
N VAL A 117 8.51 9.28 -17.74
CA VAL A 117 9.35 8.09 -17.57
C VAL A 117 8.77 6.85 -18.24
N GLN A 118 7.45 6.70 -18.28
CA GLN A 118 6.83 5.56 -18.99
C GLN A 118 7.17 5.55 -20.48
N HIS A 119 7.39 6.73 -21.08
CA HIS A 119 7.72 6.85 -22.49
C HIS A 119 9.21 6.84 -22.77
N HIS A 120 10.03 7.46 -21.92
CA HIS A 120 11.45 7.71 -22.21
C HIS A 120 12.39 6.88 -21.33
N ASN A 121 11.87 6.15 -20.34
CA ASN A 121 12.61 5.30 -19.38
C ASN A 121 13.67 6.03 -18.53
N VAL A 122 13.80 7.34 -18.67
CA VAL A 122 14.75 8.20 -17.97
C VAL A 122 14.09 9.54 -17.64
N LEU A 123 14.49 10.20 -16.55
CA LEU A 123 14.19 11.62 -16.31
C LEU A 123 15.42 12.46 -16.64
N PRO A 124 15.29 13.63 -17.26
CA PRO A 124 16.41 14.52 -17.53
C PRO A 124 16.79 15.28 -16.23
N VAL A 125 17.19 14.54 -15.19
CA VAL A 125 17.62 15.12 -13.92
C VAL A 125 18.98 15.77 -14.10
N LEU A 126 19.16 16.95 -13.53
CA LEU A 126 20.38 17.72 -13.56
C LEU A 126 20.84 17.99 -12.12
N VAL A 127 22.16 17.93 -11.91
CA VAL A 127 22.77 18.42 -10.67
C VAL A 127 22.99 19.93 -10.79
N LYS A 128 22.24 20.72 -10.03
CA LYS A 128 22.45 22.15 -9.87
C LYS A 128 23.29 22.44 -8.63
N ASN A 129 24.22 23.37 -8.78
CA ASN A 129 25.01 23.90 -7.69
C ASN A 129 24.74 25.40 -7.57
N SER A 130 24.43 25.87 -6.37
CA SER A 130 24.35 27.29 -6.08
C SER A 130 25.63 27.74 -5.37
N THR A 131 26.23 28.82 -5.87
CA THR A 131 27.34 29.50 -5.17
C THR A 131 26.86 30.31 -3.97
N PHE A 132 25.56 30.55 -3.85
CA PHE A 132 24.96 31.47 -2.87
C PHE A 132 24.34 30.77 -1.66
N SER A 133 23.86 29.54 -1.81
CA SER A 133 23.31 28.77 -0.70
C SER A 133 23.71 27.30 -0.76
N LYS A 134 24.10 26.76 0.40
CA LYS A 134 24.31 25.32 0.60
C LYS A 134 23.00 24.54 0.74
N SER A 135 21.88 25.22 1.00
CA SER A 135 20.54 24.61 1.12
C SER A 135 19.75 24.64 -0.19
N PHE A 136 20.40 24.99 -1.30
CA PHE A 136 19.73 25.06 -2.60
C PHE A 136 19.44 23.64 -3.12
N PRO A 137 18.23 23.37 -3.64
CA PRO A 137 17.87 22.11 -4.28
C PRO A 137 18.92 21.66 -5.30
N ARG A 138 19.54 20.50 -5.07
CA ARG A 138 20.64 20.04 -5.93
C ARG A 138 20.19 19.27 -7.14
N TYR A 139 19.01 18.68 -7.12
CA TYR A 139 18.45 17.97 -8.25
C TYR A 139 17.34 18.81 -8.86
N ALA A 140 17.43 19.06 -10.15
CA ALA A 140 16.44 19.83 -10.88
C ALA A 140 16.16 19.20 -12.25
N ILE A 141 14.96 19.40 -12.75
CA ILE A 141 14.54 19.03 -14.09
C ILE A 141 14.13 20.32 -14.79
N ASN A 142 14.64 20.56 -16.00
CA ASN A 142 14.12 21.66 -16.81
C ASN A 142 12.72 21.26 -17.30
N VAL A 143 11.75 22.15 -17.11
CA VAL A 143 10.34 21.90 -17.47
C VAL A 143 10.22 21.70 -18.98
N ASP A 144 10.98 22.46 -19.77
CA ASP A 144 10.99 22.34 -21.24
C ASP A 144 11.46 20.96 -21.71
N ASP A 145 12.40 20.34 -20.99
CA ASP A 145 12.95 19.02 -21.34
C ASP A 145 11.94 17.89 -21.10
N LEU A 146 10.83 18.18 -20.41
CA LEU A 146 9.76 17.22 -20.17
C LEU A 146 8.75 17.17 -21.30
N HIS A 147 8.84 18.03 -22.32
CA HIS A 147 7.98 17.98 -23.51
C HIS A 147 8.19 16.68 -24.32
N MET A 148 7.09 15.99 -24.62
CA MET A 148 7.05 14.85 -25.52
C MET A 148 6.27 15.20 -26.80
N ASP A 149 6.54 14.48 -27.89
CA ASP A 149 5.81 14.64 -29.15
C ASP A 149 4.30 14.55 -28.93
N GLY A 150 3.51 15.43 -29.57
CA GLY A 150 2.10 15.71 -29.20
C GLY A 150 1.15 14.51 -29.08
N ASN A 151 1.42 13.38 -29.76
CA ASN A 151 0.62 12.16 -29.63
C ASN A 151 0.98 11.28 -28.41
N SER A 152 2.00 11.66 -27.65
CA SER A 152 2.61 10.85 -26.60
C SER A 152 2.03 11.14 -25.22
N TYR A 153 1.47 12.32 -24.97
CA TYR A 153 0.66 12.56 -23.77
C TYR A 153 -0.74 11.97 -23.95
N ARG A 154 -0.84 10.66 -23.87
CA ARG A 154 -2.13 10.05 -23.62
C ARG A 154 -2.39 10.19 -22.13
N LEU A 155 -3.45 10.91 -21.75
CA LEU A 155 -3.90 10.90 -20.36
C LEU A 155 -3.99 9.43 -19.90
N PRO A 156 -3.45 9.07 -18.71
CA PRO A 156 -3.47 7.70 -18.24
C PRO A 156 -4.87 7.12 -18.39
N GLN A 157 -4.98 5.95 -19.03
CA GLN A 157 -6.21 5.32 -19.52
C GLN A 157 -7.21 4.89 -18.42
N MET A 158 -7.11 5.48 -17.22
CA MET A 158 -8.03 5.33 -16.09
C MET A 158 -8.82 6.61 -15.79
N VAL A 159 -8.65 7.67 -16.57
CA VAL A 159 -9.57 8.79 -16.64
C VAL A 159 -10.54 8.50 -17.79
N ILE A 160 -11.59 7.74 -17.49
CA ILE A 160 -12.78 7.72 -18.35
C ILE A 160 -13.40 9.11 -18.17
N ASP A 161 -13.56 9.85 -19.27
CA ASP A 161 -14.20 11.17 -19.41
C ASP A 161 -13.32 12.44 -19.33
N ILE A 162 -12.13 12.45 -19.97
CA ILE A 162 -11.56 13.72 -20.46
C ILE A 162 -11.41 13.63 -21.97
N GLY A 163 -12.01 14.61 -22.67
CA GLY A 163 -12.09 14.65 -24.13
C GLY A 163 -10.73 14.65 -24.83
N GLU A 164 -10.75 14.19 -26.08
CA GLU A 164 -9.60 14.14 -26.98
C GLU A 164 -9.10 15.55 -27.34
N HIS A 165 -8.31 16.22 -26.51
CA HIS A 165 -7.52 17.39 -26.94
C HIS A 165 -6.09 17.34 -26.39
N ASN A 166 -5.19 17.92 -27.17
CA ASN A 166 -3.73 17.86 -27.15
C ASN A 166 -3.05 18.54 -25.93
N ASP A 167 -3.63 18.45 -24.74
CA ASP A 167 -3.31 19.36 -23.61
C ASP A 167 -2.56 18.65 -22.46
N GLY A 168 -2.01 17.47 -22.70
CA GLY A 168 -1.47 16.64 -21.60
C GLY A 168 -0.22 17.20 -20.94
N TYR A 169 0.64 17.94 -21.66
CA TYR A 169 1.79 18.62 -21.05
C TYR A 169 1.33 19.78 -20.15
N ASP A 170 0.49 20.67 -20.69
CA ASP A 170 -0.05 21.82 -19.97
C ASP A 170 -0.84 21.35 -18.75
N TYR A 171 -1.65 20.30 -18.89
CA TYR A 171 -2.35 19.68 -17.76
C TYR A 171 -1.41 19.31 -16.60
N PHE A 172 -0.22 18.77 -16.87
CA PHE A 172 0.72 18.35 -15.83
C PHE A 172 1.60 19.48 -15.30
N TYR A 173 1.92 20.47 -16.12
CA TYR A 173 3.02 21.41 -15.85
C TYR A 173 2.67 22.89 -15.95
N GLU A 174 1.44 23.28 -16.34
CA GLU A 174 1.00 24.69 -16.41
C GLU A 174 1.15 25.42 -15.07
N SER A 175 1.02 24.71 -13.94
CA SER A 175 1.16 25.28 -12.60
C SER A 175 2.61 25.49 -12.16
N VAL A 176 3.61 25.15 -12.98
CA VAL A 176 5.02 25.33 -12.63
C VAL A 176 5.46 26.73 -13.05
N ASP A 177 5.51 27.65 -12.08
CA ASP A 177 5.87 29.06 -12.32
C ASP A 177 7.36 29.25 -12.71
N ASP A 178 8.21 28.29 -12.36
CA ASP A 178 9.65 28.33 -12.59
C ASP A 178 10.07 27.52 -13.83
N ILE A 179 11.24 27.85 -14.40
CA ILE A 179 11.86 27.10 -15.52
C ILE A 179 12.20 25.66 -15.09
N CYS A 180 12.22 25.36 -13.79
CA CYS A 180 12.69 24.07 -13.29
C CYS A 180 11.78 23.50 -12.22
N ILE A 181 11.62 22.18 -12.28
CA ILE A 181 11.04 21.35 -11.23
C ILE A 181 12.16 20.86 -10.30
N TYR A 182 11.92 20.96 -9.00
CA TYR A 182 12.76 20.37 -7.98
C TYR A 182 12.05 19.13 -7.41
N PRO A 183 12.34 17.92 -7.95
CA PRO A 183 11.46 16.78 -7.78
C PRO A 183 11.36 16.30 -6.32
N PHE A 184 12.42 16.43 -5.54
CA PHE A 184 12.46 15.97 -4.15
C PHE A 184 11.61 16.86 -3.24
N GLU A 185 11.66 18.16 -3.50
CA GLU A 185 10.94 19.21 -2.82
C GLU A 185 9.44 19.10 -3.10
N ILE A 186 9.04 18.96 -4.37
CA ILE A 186 7.63 18.75 -4.74
C ILE A 186 7.09 17.45 -4.11
N ILE A 187 7.90 16.38 -4.06
CA ILE A 187 7.51 15.13 -3.40
C ILE A 187 7.32 15.33 -1.90
N ALA A 188 8.23 16.06 -1.24
CA ALA A 188 8.14 16.34 0.18
C ALA A 188 6.90 17.20 0.51
N GLU A 189 6.63 18.23 -0.28
CA GLU A 189 5.47 19.11 -0.13
C GLU A 189 4.15 18.38 -0.38
N ASN A 190 4.12 17.42 -1.31
CA ASN A 190 2.92 16.63 -1.60
C ASN A 190 2.62 15.54 -0.55
N TRP A 191 3.54 15.26 0.39
CA TRP A 191 3.37 14.15 1.31
C TRP A 191 2.11 14.29 2.17
N ASP A 192 1.79 15.50 2.62
CA ASP A 192 0.57 15.75 3.41
C ASP A 192 -0.69 15.45 2.59
N ASP A 193 -0.69 15.74 1.28
CA ASP A 193 -1.81 15.39 0.40
C ASP A 193 -2.01 13.87 0.27
N VAL A 194 -0.90 13.10 0.30
CA VAL A 194 -0.93 11.63 0.25
C VAL A 194 -1.54 11.07 1.54
N VAL A 195 -1.17 11.64 2.69
CA VAL A 195 -1.74 11.28 4.00
C VAL A 195 -3.22 11.61 4.05
N ASP A 196 -3.62 12.80 3.60
CA ASP A 196 -5.02 13.22 3.55
C ASP A 196 -5.85 12.26 2.67
N LEU A 197 -5.35 11.90 1.48
CA LEU A 197 -6.05 10.94 0.62
C LEU A 197 -6.22 9.58 1.31
N ARG A 198 -5.19 9.09 1.98
CA ARG A 198 -5.26 7.82 2.73
C ARG A 198 -6.35 7.90 3.79
N ASP A 199 -6.34 8.94 4.61
CA ASP A 199 -7.26 9.07 5.74
C ASP A 199 -8.70 9.25 5.26
N ASP A 200 -8.92 10.01 4.17
CA ASP A 200 -10.20 10.13 3.48
C ASP A 200 -10.71 8.77 2.98
N VAL A 201 -9.85 7.97 2.33
CA VAL A 201 -10.19 6.63 1.84
C VAL A 201 -10.62 5.73 3.01
N TYR A 202 -9.86 5.72 4.11
CA TYR A 202 -10.22 4.96 5.31
C TYR A 202 -11.55 5.42 5.91
N ALA A 203 -11.80 6.73 5.97
CA ALA A 203 -13.05 7.26 6.49
C ALA A 203 -14.24 6.83 5.63
N ILE A 204 -14.12 6.90 4.30
CA ILE A 204 -15.17 6.49 3.36
C ILE A 204 -15.45 4.98 3.48
N VAL A 205 -14.41 4.14 3.49
CA VAL A 205 -14.58 2.69 3.61
C VAL A 205 -15.18 2.32 4.96
N ARG A 206 -14.73 2.92 6.07
CA ARG A 206 -15.30 2.68 7.40
C ARG A 206 -16.78 3.01 7.46
N MET A 207 -17.22 4.14 6.90
CA MET A 207 -18.65 4.49 6.85
C MET A 207 -19.48 3.43 6.11
N THR A 208 -18.89 2.79 5.09
CA THR A 208 -19.61 1.83 4.23
C THR A 208 -19.62 0.43 4.82
N LEU A 209 -18.51 0.01 5.45
CA LEU A 209 -18.35 -1.32 6.02
C LEU A 209 -18.67 -1.38 7.51
N GLN A 210 -19.17 -0.31 8.15
CA GLN A 210 -19.32 -0.27 9.60
C GLN A 210 -20.16 -1.46 10.12
N GLU A 211 -21.31 -1.72 9.50
CA GLU A 211 -22.19 -2.82 9.87
C GLU A 211 -21.53 -4.20 9.66
N GLU A 212 -20.81 -4.39 8.54
CA GLU A 212 -20.10 -5.64 8.28
C GLU A 212 -18.88 -5.83 9.19
N LEU A 213 -18.18 -4.76 9.55
CA LEU A 213 -17.07 -4.78 10.51
C LEU A 213 -17.57 -5.15 11.90
N ASP A 214 -18.73 -4.63 12.30
CA ASP A 214 -19.39 -5.01 13.54
C ASP A 214 -19.78 -6.50 13.53
N GLU A 215 -20.31 -7.01 12.41
CA GLU A 215 -20.58 -8.44 12.23
C GLU A 215 -19.30 -9.29 12.30
N TYR A 216 -18.21 -8.87 11.64
CA TYR A 216 -16.91 -9.54 11.72
C TYR A 216 -16.35 -9.57 13.14
N VAL A 217 -16.51 -8.48 13.90
CA VAL A 217 -16.08 -8.42 15.30
C VAL A 217 -16.88 -9.39 16.15
N GLU A 218 -18.20 -9.49 15.96
CA GLU A 218 -19.03 -10.48 16.66
C GLU A 218 -18.67 -11.92 16.29
N GLN A 219 -18.46 -12.21 15.00
CA GLN A 219 -18.01 -13.54 14.56
C GLN A 219 -16.64 -13.90 15.17
N ILE A 220 -15.70 -12.96 15.25
CA ILE A 220 -14.40 -13.18 15.91
C ILE A 220 -14.56 -13.42 17.41
N ARG A 221 -15.46 -12.70 18.09
CA ARG A 221 -15.76 -12.92 19.52
C ARG A 221 -16.33 -14.32 19.74
N GLU A 222 -17.26 -14.75 18.90
CA GLU A 222 -17.85 -16.09 18.96
C GLU A 222 -16.79 -17.17 18.71
N LEU A 223 -15.94 -17.00 17.68
CA LEU A 223 -14.84 -17.93 17.40
C LEU A 223 -13.81 -18.00 18.55
N LYS A 224 -13.52 -16.87 19.20
CA LYS A 224 -12.66 -16.85 20.38
C LYS A 224 -13.30 -17.58 21.55
N ARG A 225 -14.60 -17.38 21.79
CA ARG A 225 -15.34 -18.11 22.83
C ARG A 225 -15.35 -19.61 22.58
N VAL A 226 -15.64 -20.04 21.35
CA VAL A 226 -15.59 -21.46 20.96
C VAL A 226 -14.17 -22.03 21.13
N ARG A 227 -13.13 -21.26 20.82
CA ARG A 227 -11.74 -21.67 21.05
C ARG A 227 -11.43 -21.85 22.54
N GLU A 228 -11.94 -20.96 23.39
CA GLU A 228 -11.79 -21.07 24.84
C GLU A 228 -12.57 -22.26 25.39
N GLU A 229 -13.82 -22.46 24.98
CA GLU A 229 -14.63 -23.64 25.33
C GLU A 229 -13.94 -24.95 24.92
N LEU A 230 -13.42 -25.04 23.69
CA LEU A 230 -12.66 -26.20 23.23
C LEU A 230 -11.38 -26.40 24.02
N ARG A 231 -10.69 -25.33 24.41
CA ARG A 231 -9.49 -25.42 25.23
C ARG A 231 -9.81 -25.93 26.62
N ASP A 232 -10.88 -25.43 27.25
CA ASP A 232 -11.32 -25.88 28.57
C ASP A 232 -11.77 -27.35 28.53
N GLU A 233 -12.49 -27.77 27.47
CA GLU A 233 -12.82 -29.18 27.24
C GLU A 233 -11.56 -30.03 27.07
N HIS A 234 -10.56 -29.57 26.31
CA HIS A 234 -9.28 -30.26 26.16
C HIS A 234 -8.50 -30.36 27.48
N GLU A 235 -8.47 -29.31 28.30
CA GLU A 235 -7.84 -29.33 29.63
C GLU A 235 -8.55 -30.35 30.55
N ILE A 236 -9.89 -30.42 30.52
CA ILE A 236 -10.65 -31.44 31.27
C ILE A 236 -10.35 -32.86 30.76
N PHE A 237 -10.26 -33.06 29.45
CA PHE A 237 -9.91 -34.38 28.88
C PHE A 237 -8.48 -34.79 29.21
N ASP A 238 -7.52 -33.87 29.18
CA ASP A 238 -6.13 -34.12 29.56
C ASP A 238 -6.02 -34.42 31.07
N ASP A 239 -6.74 -33.71 31.93
CA ASP A 239 -6.83 -34.00 33.37
C ASP A 239 -7.46 -35.38 33.62
N MET A 240 -8.53 -35.73 32.89
CA MET A 240 -9.17 -37.05 32.97
C MET A 240 -8.25 -38.17 32.48
N LEU A 241 -7.46 -37.94 31.42
CA LEU A 241 -6.47 -38.89 30.92
C LEU A 241 -5.31 -39.06 31.92
N GLN A 242 -4.87 -37.96 32.55
CA GLN A 242 -3.83 -37.99 33.56
C GLN A 242 -4.30 -38.67 34.86
N GLU A 243 -5.57 -38.56 35.23
CA GLU A 243 -6.19 -39.36 36.31
C GLU A 243 -6.31 -40.85 35.91
N LEU A 244 -6.67 -41.15 34.66
CA LEU A 244 -6.73 -42.52 34.12
C LEU A 244 -5.36 -43.23 34.12
N GLU A 245 -4.27 -42.52 33.80
CA GLU A 245 -2.90 -43.06 33.84
C GLU A 245 -2.40 -43.33 35.27
N ASN A 246 -2.91 -42.59 36.27
CA ASN A 246 -2.42 -42.67 37.65
C ASN A 246 -3.17 -43.68 38.53
N GLU A 247 -4.48 -43.88 38.34
CA GLU A 247 -5.29 -44.72 39.25
C GLU A 247 -5.76 -46.06 38.64
N GLY A 248 -5.60 -46.27 37.34
CA GLY A 248 -6.17 -47.44 36.64
C GLY A 248 -7.70 -47.37 36.58
N VAL A 249 -8.25 -47.61 35.39
CA VAL A 249 -9.65 -47.34 35.02
C VAL A 249 -10.66 -47.64 36.13
N LEU A 250 -11.27 -46.59 36.70
CA LEU A 250 -12.31 -46.70 37.71
C LEU A 250 -13.57 -47.41 37.15
N PRO A 251 -14.23 -48.29 37.92
CA PRO A 251 -15.37 -49.10 37.45
C PRO A 251 -16.56 -48.31 36.88
N SER A 252 -16.76 -47.06 37.31
CA SER A 252 -17.85 -46.19 36.85
C SER A 252 -17.67 -45.68 35.42
N MET A 253 -16.44 -45.63 34.89
CA MET A 253 -16.18 -45.26 33.49
C MET A 253 -16.32 -46.43 32.52
N ARG A 254 -16.30 -47.67 33.03
CA ARG A 254 -16.45 -48.90 32.25
C ARG A 254 -17.84 -49.04 31.62
N GLU A 255 -18.85 -48.39 32.20
CA GLU A 255 -20.22 -48.39 31.69
C GLU A 255 -20.49 -47.30 30.63
N LEU A 256 -19.59 -46.31 30.49
CA LEU A 256 -19.71 -45.19 29.54
C LEU A 256 -18.95 -45.41 28.23
N LEU A 257 -18.03 -46.37 28.20
CA LEU A 257 -17.26 -46.74 27.02
C LEU A 257 -17.99 -47.86 26.27
N THR A 258 -18.24 -47.67 24.98
CA THR A 258 -18.70 -48.77 24.14
C THR A 258 -17.62 -49.86 24.08
N PRO A 259 -17.99 -51.16 24.02
CA PRO A 259 -17.04 -52.28 24.09
C PRO A 259 -15.85 -52.15 23.11
N GLU A 260 -16.10 -51.56 21.95
CA GLU A 260 -15.13 -51.31 20.88
C GLU A 260 -13.99 -50.36 21.26
N ILE A 261 -14.19 -49.46 22.23
CA ILE A 261 -13.17 -48.53 22.73
C ILE A 261 -12.34 -49.20 23.85
N HIS A 262 -12.98 -50.06 24.65
CA HIS A 262 -12.31 -50.82 25.71
C HIS A 262 -11.29 -51.81 25.13
N ASP A 263 -11.64 -52.52 24.05
CA ASP A 263 -10.75 -53.51 23.41
C ASP A 263 -9.52 -52.83 22.78
N ARG A 264 -9.66 -51.61 22.25
CA ARG A 264 -8.53 -50.84 21.71
C ARG A 264 -7.55 -50.33 22.75
N ILE A 265 -8.03 -49.99 23.96
CA ILE A 265 -7.16 -49.53 25.04
C ILE A 265 -6.40 -50.69 25.68
N THR A 266 -6.99 -51.89 25.73
CA THR A 266 -6.34 -53.07 26.33
C THR A 266 -5.42 -53.83 25.39
N GLU A 267 -5.57 -53.69 24.06
CA GLU A 267 -4.65 -54.29 23.08
C GLU A 267 -3.29 -53.57 22.99
N ASP A 268 -3.22 -52.28 23.31
CA ASP A 268 -1.95 -51.51 23.28
C ASP A 268 -1.02 -51.81 24.49
N ASP A 269 -1.51 -52.46 25.54
CA ASP A 269 -0.69 -52.91 26.69
C ASP A 269 -0.11 -54.33 26.52
N CYS A 270 -0.30 -54.97 25.36
CA CYS A 270 0.23 -56.31 25.05
C CYS A 270 1.05 -56.37 23.75
N SER A 271 1.78 -55.30 23.42
CA SER A 271 2.84 -55.30 22.38
C SER A 271 4.21 -54.93 22.95
#